data_AF-A0A534ZBS8-F1
#
_entry.id   AF-A0A534ZBS8-F1
#
_cell.length_a   1.000
_cell.length_b   1.000
_cell.length_c   1.000
_cell.angle_alpha   90.00
_cell.angle_beta   90.00
_cell.angle_gamma   90.00
#
_symmetry.space_group_name_H-M   'P 1'
#
loop_
_entity.id
_entity.type
_entity.pdbx_description
1 polymer ?
#
loop_
_entity_poly.entity_id
_entity_poly.type
_entity_poly.pdbx_seq_one_letter_code
_entity_poly.pdbx_strand_id
1 'polypeptide(L)'
;MAAARDLVSAGDQPSVGAVAARAGVSRITVYNQFGSKSGLFASLAPRHDHATGPAEGSPREQLNHHIQLCCEVWADAPALHRHLPPSAHEGASDTARVLAERLAAADELRPGCSIKEAEDVINALTSFTVFDRLHKDGRRSPSAVAEIVRRLASTLLT
;
A
#
# COMPACT_ATOMS: atom_id res chain seq x y z
N MET A 1 9.14 3.73 16.86
CA MET A 1 8.81 3.18 15.52
C MET A 1 9.83 2.16 15.04
N ALA A 2 11.14 2.44 15.03
CA ALA A 2 12.19 1.49 14.60
C ALA A 2 12.09 0.12 15.31
N ALA A 3 12.08 0.10 16.65
CA ALA A 3 11.97 -1.13 17.45
C ALA A 3 10.73 -2.00 17.11
N ALA A 4 9.62 -1.38 16.73
CA ALA A 4 8.40 -2.08 16.35
C ALA A 4 8.47 -2.63 14.92
N ARG A 5 9.08 -1.89 13.98
CA ARG A 5 9.34 -2.38 12.62
C ARG A 5 10.27 -3.60 12.64
N ASP A 6 11.35 -3.57 13.41
CA ASP A 6 12.31 -4.68 13.48
C ASP A 6 11.68 -5.97 14.02
N LEU A 7 10.81 -5.85 15.03
CA LEU A 7 10.03 -6.97 15.58
C LEU A 7 9.14 -7.61 14.52
N VAL A 8 8.37 -6.78 13.80
CA VAL A 8 7.45 -7.26 12.78
C VAL A 8 8.23 -7.87 11.60
N SER A 9 9.30 -7.23 11.14
CA SER A 9 10.14 -7.74 10.06
C SER A 9 10.78 -9.09 10.38
N ALA A 10 11.09 -9.37 11.66
CA ALA A 10 11.66 -10.65 12.10
C ALA A 10 10.66 -11.83 12.06
N GLY A 11 9.36 -11.60 11.88
CA GLY A 11 8.33 -12.64 11.83
C GLY A 11 7.80 -13.08 13.19
N ASP A 12 8.24 -12.46 14.28
CA ASP A 12 7.65 -12.64 15.59
C ASP A 12 6.25 -12.04 15.61
N GLN A 13 5.28 -12.74 16.22
CA GLN A 13 3.94 -12.16 16.43
C GLN A 13 4.08 -10.86 17.25
N PRO A 14 3.85 -9.69 16.65
CA PRO A 14 4.17 -8.45 17.32
C PRO A 14 3.12 -8.22 18.39
N SER A 15 3.55 -8.23 19.65
CA SER A 15 2.71 -7.84 20.77
C SER A 15 3.09 -6.46 21.24
N VAL A 16 2.11 -5.70 21.75
CA VAL A 16 2.37 -4.40 22.41
C VAL A 16 3.42 -4.55 23.52
N GLY A 17 3.43 -5.71 24.20
CA GLY A 17 4.44 -6.04 25.20
C GLY A 17 5.86 -6.22 24.64
N ALA A 18 6.01 -6.93 23.53
CA ALA A 18 7.31 -7.09 22.87
C ALA A 18 7.86 -5.75 22.37
N VAL A 19 6.98 -4.91 21.79
CA VAL A 19 7.33 -3.56 21.35
C VAL A 19 7.77 -2.69 22.52
N ALA A 20 7.03 -2.71 23.63
CA ALA A 20 7.36 -1.95 24.84
C ALA A 20 8.73 -2.38 25.42
N ALA A 21 8.96 -3.69 25.54
CA ALA A 21 10.21 -4.25 26.05
C ALA A 21 11.41 -3.85 25.16
N ARG A 22 11.27 -3.97 23.84
CA ARG A 22 12.31 -3.59 22.88
C ARG A 22 12.59 -2.08 22.87
N ALA A 23 11.56 -1.26 23.07
CA ALA A 23 11.67 0.20 23.11
C ALA A 23 12.08 0.76 24.49
N GLY A 24 12.25 -0.09 25.51
CA GLY A 24 12.61 0.35 26.87
C GLY A 24 11.52 1.17 27.56
N VAL A 25 10.25 1.01 27.16
CA VAL A 25 9.11 1.75 27.72
C VAL A 25 8.08 0.83 28.35
N SER A 26 7.18 1.39 29.15
CA SER A 26 6.05 0.64 29.70
C SER A 26 4.97 0.36 28.63
N ARG A 27 4.16 -0.68 28.82
CA ARG A 27 3.00 -0.95 27.94
C ARG A 27 2.00 0.20 27.91
N ILE A 28 1.78 0.87 29.05
CA ILE A 28 0.84 2.00 29.14
C ILE A 28 1.31 3.19 28.30
N THR A 29 2.62 3.43 28.21
CA THR A 29 3.19 4.44 27.30
C THR A 29 2.87 4.12 25.84
N VAL A 30 2.96 2.85 25.43
CA VAL A 30 2.62 2.43 24.07
C VAL A 30 1.12 2.59 23.81
N TYR A 31 0.25 2.16 24.73
CA TYR A 31 -1.19 2.36 24.58
C TYR A 31 -1.58 3.84 24.54
N ASN A 32 -0.98 4.69 25.36
CA ASN A 32 -1.25 6.13 25.34
C ASN A 32 -0.86 6.77 24.00
N GLN A 33 0.21 6.28 23.37
CA GLN A 33 0.69 6.80 22.09
C GLN A 33 -0.16 6.35 20.89
N PHE A 34 -0.59 5.08 20.88
CA PHE A 34 -1.20 4.45 19.71
C PHE A 34 -2.69 4.14 19.87
N GLY A 35 -3.25 4.32 21.06
CA GLY A 35 -4.64 4.05 21.42
C GLY A 35 -5.00 2.56 21.51
N SER A 36 -4.46 1.74 20.61
CA SER A 36 -4.79 0.31 20.52
C SER A 36 -3.69 -0.50 19.81
N LYS A 37 -3.80 -1.83 19.84
CA LYS A 37 -2.94 -2.74 19.07
C LYS A 37 -3.11 -2.53 17.55
N SER A 38 -4.34 -2.32 17.08
CA SER A 38 -4.60 -2.00 15.68
C SER A 38 -4.05 -0.62 15.29
N GLY A 39 -4.19 0.39 16.15
CA GLY A 39 -3.59 1.72 15.94
C GLY A 39 -2.06 1.68 15.87
N LEU A 40 -1.42 0.82 16.66
CA LEU A 40 0.01 0.57 16.56
C LEU A 40 0.37 -0.01 15.18
N PHE A 41 -0.34 -1.04 14.71
CA PHE A 41 -0.05 -1.64 13.40
C PHE A 41 -0.36 -0.72 12.22
N ALA A 42 -1.48 0.00 12.27
CA ALA A 42 -1.81 1.02 11.28
C ALA A 42 -0.73 2.11 11.19
N SER A 43 -0.07 2.43 12.31
CA SER A 43 1.06 3.37 12.30
C SER A 43 2.34 2.81 11.66
N LEU A 44 2.48 1.48 11.60
CA LEU A 44 3.62 0.78 11.00
C LEU A 44 3.43 0.52 9.51
N ALA A 45 2.19 0.41 9.06
CA ALA A 45 1.88 0.46 7.65
C ALA A 45 2.28 1.84 7.11
N PRO A 46 3.00 1.92 5.98
CA PRO A 46 3.23 3.17 5.30
C PRO A 46 1.87 3.77 4.97
N ARG A 47 1.70 5.03 5.33
CA ARG A 47 0.56 5.78 4.84
C ARG A 47 0.82 6.00 3.37
N HIS A 48 -0.10 5.53 2.53
CA HIS A 48 -0.19 5.99 1.16
C HIS A 48 -0.69 7.43 1.23
N ASP A 49 0.18 8.34 1.65
CA ASP A 49 -0.09 9.77 1.55
C ASP A 49 -0.42 10.03 0.09
N HIS A 50 -1.49 10.79 -0.13
CA HIS A 50 -2.18 11.03 -1.40
C HIS A 50 -1.29 11.69 -2.45
N ALA A 51 -0.24 11.02 -2.90
CA ALA A 51 0.47 11.35 -4.10
C ALA A 51 -0.34 10.76 -5.28
N THR A 52 -1.51 11.35 -5.55
CA THR A 52 -1.83 11.60 -6.95
C THR A 52 -0.60 12.30 -7.51
N GLY A 53 0.00 11.78 -8.59
CA GLY A 53 1.23 12.33 -9.18
C GLY A 53 1.12 13.83 -9.48
N PRO A 54 2.16 14.46 -10.06
CA PRO A 54 2.15 15.89 -10.36
C PRO A 54 0.79 16.29 -10.96
N ALA A 55 0.14 17.30 -10.36
CA ALA A 55 -1.27 17.63 -10.60
C ALA A 55 -1.59 17.97 -12.07
N GLU A 56 -0.56 18.19 -12.89
CA GLU A 56 -0.61 18.57 -14.29
C GLU A 56 -0.52 17.37 -15.26
N GLY A 57 -0.32 16.15 -14.77
CA GLY A 57 -0.27 14.94 -15.62
C GLY A 57 -1.66 14.43 -16.02
N SER A 58 -1.73 13.68 -17.13
CA SER A 58 -2.95 12.96 -17.54
C SER A 58 -3.40 11.95 -16.47
N PRO A 59 -4.70 11.60 -16.36
CA PRO A 59 -5.18 10.59 -15.42
C PRO A 59 -4.41 9.25 -15.51
N ARG A 60 -4.06 8.84 -16.73
CA ARG A 60 -3.19 7.69 -17.00
C ARG A 60 -1.78 7.83 -16.41
N GLU A 61 -1.13 8.98 -16.55
CA GLU A 61 0.18 9.22 -15.94
C GLU A 61 0.11 9.21 -14.42
N GLN A 62 -0.96 9.76 -13.85
CA GLN A 62 -1.19 9.74 -12.41
C GLN A 62 -1.38 8.31 -11.87
N LEU A 63 -2.12 7.47 -12.60
CA LEU A 63 -2.25 6.04 -12.26
C LEU A 63 -0.90 5.32 -12.36
N ASN A 64 -0.13 5.56 -13.41
CA ASN A 64 1.19 4.96 -13.59
C ASN A 64 2.15 5.35 -12.45
N HIS A 65 2.13 6.62 -12.07
CA HIS A 65 2.92 7.12 -10.94
C HIS A 65 2.49 6.48 -9.62
N HIS A 66 1.18 6.36 -9.39
CA HIS A 66 0.65 5.69 -8.20
C HIS A 66 1.09 4.22 -8.11
N ILE A 67 1.03 3.46 -9.23
CA ILE A 67 1.51 2.08 -9.29
C ILE A 67 3.00 1.99 -8.94
N GLN A 68 3.82 2.90 -9.47
CA GLN A 68 5.25 2.94 -9.20
C GLN A 68 5.53 3.22 -7.73
N LEU A 69 4.90 4.24 -7.15
CA LEU A 69 5.03 4.58 -5.73
C LEU A 69 4.66 3.41 -4.83
N CYS A 70 3.54 2.72 -5.10
CA CYS A 70 3.16 1.54 -4.34
C CYS A 70 4.25 0.46 -4.40
N CYS A 71 4.78 0.16 -5.59
CA CYS A 71 5.85 -0.83 -5.74
C CYS A 71 7.13 -0.45 -4.99
N GLU A 72 7.53 0.82 -5.02
CA GLU A 72 8.70 1.33 -4.28
C GLU A 72 8.49 1.22 -2.77
N VAL A 73 7.33 1.61 -2.27
CA VAL A 73 6.96 1.52 -0.85
C VAL A 73 6.98 0.06 -0.37
N TRP A 74 6.40 -0.86 -1.13
CA TRP A 74 6.39 -2.28 -0.77
C TRP A 74 7.78 -2.91 -0.78
N ALA A 75 8.66 -2.43 -1.66
CA ALA A 75 10.03 -2.91 -1.80
C ALA A 75 10.98 -2.44 -0.69
N ASP A 76 10.68 -1.33 -0.02
CA ASP A 76 11.49 -0.79 1.07
C ASP A 76 11.52 -1.74 2.28
N ALA A 77 10.37 -2.36 2.59
CA ALA A 77 10.27 -3.29 3.72
C ALA A 77 9.35 -4.51 3.47
N PRO A 78 9.63 -5.41 2.50
CA PRO A 78 8.71 -6.50 2.14
C PRO A 78 8.39 -7.44 3.32
N ALA A 79 9.39 -7.74 4.15
CA ALA A 79 9.22 -8.58 5.33
C ALA A 79 8.29 -7.94 6.39
N LEU A 80 8.34 -6.61 6.54
CA LEU A 80 7.42 -5.88 7.42
C LEU A 80 5.97 -6.11 6.97
N HIS A 81 5.70 -5.94 5.69
CA HIS A 81 4.36 -6.06 5.11
C HIS A 81 3.78 -7.46 5.18
N ARG A 82 4.60 -8.51 5.00
CA ARG A 82 4.15 -9.91 5.13
C ARG A 82 3.66 -10.25 6.53
N HIS A 83 4.22 -9.62 7.55
CA HIS A 83 3.92 -9.91 8.95
C HIS A 83 2.94 -8.92 9.58
N LEU A 84 2.61 -7.82 8.89
CA LEU A 84 1.54 -6.93 9.31
C LEU A 84 0.17 -7.59 9.10
N PRO A 85 -0.79 -7.42 10.03
CA PRO A 85 -2.14 -7.92 9.82
C PRO A 85 -2.81 -7.21 8.63
N PRO A 86 -3.78 -7.84 7.94
CA PRO A 86 -4.52 -7.20 6.84
C PRO A 86 -5.11 -5.84 7.24
N SER A 87 -5.62 -5.72 8.47
CA SER A 87 -6.16 -4.48 9.03
C SER A 87 -5.16 -3.34 9.20
N ALA A 88 -3.85 -3.62 9.17
CA ALA A 88 -2.83 -2.56 9.10
C ALA A 88 -2.86 -1.85 7.74
N HIS A 89 -3.29 -2.55 6.68
CA HIS A 89 -3.38 -2.04 5.31
C HIS A 89 -4.77 -1.50 4.98
N GLU A 90 -5.76 -1.63 5.89
CA GLU A 90 -7.15 -1.17 5.73
C GLU A 90 -7.33 0.35 5.86
N GLY A 91 -6.25 1.13 5.79
CA GLY A 91 -6.34 2.57 5.57
C GLY A 91 -6.85 2.81 4.15
N ALA A 92 -8.17 2.93 3.97
CA ALA A 92 -8.81 3.24 2.70
C ALA A 92 -8.22 4.53 2.13
N SER A 93 -7.23 4.40 1.27
CA SER A 93 -6.69 5.52 0.53
C SER A 93 -7.74 5.88 -0.51
N ASP A 94 -8.34 7.06 -0.38
CA ASP A 94 -9.25 7.61 -1.39
C ASP A 94 -8.59 7.77 -2.78
N THR A 95 -7.27 7.57 -2.87
CA THR A 95 -6.49 7.68 -4.10
C THR A 95 -7.03 6.80 -5.23
N ALA A 96 -7.41 5.55 -4.96
CA ALA A 96 -7.96 4.67 -6.00
C ALA A 96 -9.30 5.20 -6.54
N ARG A 97 -10.17 5.71 -5.65
CA ARG A 97 -11.44 6.33 -6.02
C ARG A 97 -11.22 7.60 -6.84
N VAL A 98 -10.33 8.49 -6.39
CA VAL A 98 -10.00 9.74 -7.09
C VAL A 98 -9.41 9.46 -8.48
N LEU A 99 -8.55 8.46 -8.62
CA LEU A 99 -8.00 8.06 -9.92
C LEU A 99 -9.08 7.49 -10.84
N ALA A 100 -9.97 6.64 -10.31
CA ALA A 100 -11.10 6.10 -11.07
C ALA A 100 -12.05 7.21 -11.56
N GLU A 101 -12.37 8.18 -10.71
CA GLU A 101 -13.18 9.35 -11.07
C GLU A 101 -12.50 10.21 -12.15
N ARG A 102 -11.18 10.43 -12.04
CA ARG A 102 -10.41 11.18 -13.05
C ARG A 102 -10.34 10.46 -14.40
N LEU A 103 -10.16 9.14 -14.40
CA LEU A 103 -10.17 8.33 -15.64
C LEU A 103 -11.55 8.38 -16.31
N ALA A 104 -12.62 8.29 -15.53
CA ALA A 104 -13.99 8.40 -16.05
C ALA A 104 -14.27 9.79 -16.62
N ALA A 105 -13.86 10.86 -15.91
CA ALA A 105 -14.06 12.23 -16.36
C ALA A 105 -13.30 12.57 -17.66
N ALA A 106 -12.20 11.87 -17.92
CA ALA A 106 -11.42 12.01 -19.15
C ALA A 106 -11.84 11.05 -20.29
N ASP A 107 -12.91 10.27 -20.10
CA ASP A 107 -13.37 9.23 -21.04
C ASP A 107 -12.27 8.21 -21.39
N GLU A 108 -11.39 7.93 -20.42
CA GLU A 108 -10.28 6.99 -20.59
C GLU A 108 -10.60 5.58 -20.09
N LEU A 109 -11.78 5.37 -19.50
CA LEU A 109 -12.25 4.05 -19.09
C LEU A 109 -12.76 3.23 -20.28
N ARG A 110 -12.53 1.93 -20.24
CA ARG A 110 -13.06 0.96 -21.19
C ARG A 110 -14.59 1.03 -21.24
N PRO A 111 -15.23 0.86 -22.41
CA PRO A 111 -16.69 0.80 -22.50
C PRO A 111 -17.31 -0.19 -21.51
N GLY A 112 -18.29 0.30 -20.74
CA GLY A 112 -19.01 -0.47 -19.73
C GLY A 112 -18.28 -0.62 -18.39
N CYS A 113 -17.06 -0.08 -18.22
CA CYS A 113 -16.37 -0.07 -16.94
C CYS A 113 -16.96 1.03 -16.04
N SER A 114 -17.44 0.64 -14.86
CA SER A 114 -17.95 1.60 -13.87
C SER A 114 -16.80 2.23 -13.06
N ILE A 115 -17.03 3.43 -12.49
CA ILE A 115 -16.07 4.06 -11.56
C ILE A 115 -15.74 3.11 -10.40
N LYS A 116 -16.75 2.40 -9.86
CA LYS A 116 -16.54 1.49 -8.74
C LYS A 116 -15.69 0.27 -9.13
N GLU A 117 -15.94 -0.28 -10.30
CA GLU A 117 -15.11 -1.36 -10.85
C GLU A 117 -13.66 -0.90 -11.06
N ALA A 118 -13.46 0.30 -11.61
CA ALA A 118 -12.13 0.87 -11.78
C ALA A 118 -11.41 1.08 -10.44
N GLU A 119 -12.10 1.60 -9.43
CA GLU A 119 -11.58 1.74 -8.06
C GLU A 119 -11.15 0.39 -7.48
N ASP A 120 -11.99 -0.64 -7.59
CA ASP A 120 -11.71 -1.98 -7.07
C ASP A 120 -10.52 -2.63 -7.78
N VAL A 121 -10.42 -2.45 -9.11
CA VAL A 121 -9.28 -2.92 -9.92
C VAL A 121 -7.99 -2.19 -9.52
N ILE A 122 -8.01 -0.88 -9.36
CA ILE A 122 -6.85 -0.09 -8.93
C ILE A 122 -6.38 -0.57 -7.55
N ASN A 123 -7.28 -0.68 -6.57
CA ASN A 123 -6.98 -1.18 -5.23
C ASN A 123 -6.38 -2.59 -5.25
N ALA A 124 -6.94 -3.50 -6.06
CA ALA A 124 -6.43 -4.86 -6.18
C ALA A 124 -5.01 -4.87 -6.74
N LEU A 125 -4.77 -4.15 -7.83
CA LEU A 125 -3.49 -4.11 -8.55
C LEU A 125 -2.37 -3.42 -7.76
N THR A 126 -2.69 -2.43 -6.93
CA THR A 126 -1.71 -1.72 -6.10
C THR A 126 -1.53 -2.33 -4.70
N SER A 127 -2.28 -3.40 -4.39
CA SER A 127 -2.17 -4.10 -3.11
C SER A 127 -0.80 -4.76 -2.91
N PHE A 128 -0.36 -4.82 -1.65
CA PHE A 128 0.85 -5.54 -1.27
C PHE A 128 0.80 -7.01 -1.72
N THR A 129 -0.37 -7.65 -1.67
CA THR A 129 -0.50 -9.08 -2.03
C THR A 129 -0.18 -9.36 -3.50
N VAL A 130 -0.57 -8.46 -4.41
CA VAL A 130 -0.21 -8.57 -5.83
C VAL A 130 1.28 -8.28 -6.01
N PHE A 131 1.80 -7.25 -5.36
CA PHE A 131 3.22 -6.92 -5.41
C PHE A 131 4.10 -8.09 -4.93
N ASP A 132 3.89 -8.62 -3.73
CA ASP A 132 4.74 -9.65 -3.11
C ASP A 132 4.80 -10.93 -3.98
N ARG A 133 3.66 -11.33 -4.53
CA ARG A 133 3.57 -12.45 -5.49
C ARG A 133 4.39 -12.21 -6.76
N LEU A 134 4.42 -10.99 -7.28
CA LEU A 134 5.16 -10.65 -8.50
C LEU A 134 6.64 -10.39 -8.24
N HIS A 135 6.98 -9.81 -7.09
CA HIS A 135 8.33 -9.48 -6.65
C HIS A 135 9.17 -10.75 -6.41
N LYS A 136 8.53 -11.87 -6.01
CA LYS A 136 9.14 -13.20 -5.89
C LYS A 136 10.42 -13.18 -5.05
N ASP A 137 10.33 -12.64 -3.82
CA ASP A 137 11.47 -12.50 -2.89
C ASP A 137 12.67 -11.74 -3.50
N GLY A 138 12.41 -10.68 -4.26
CA GLY A 138 13.46 -9.85 -4.85
C GLY A 138 14.00 -10.34 -6.20
N ARG A 139 13.51 -11.48 -6.74
CA ARG A 139 13.91 -11.94 -8.08
C ARG A 139 13.50 -10.98 -9.20
N ARG A 140 12.47 -10.16 -8.97
CA ARG A 140 12.08 -9.09 -9.88
C ARG A 140 12.27 -7.74 -9.20
N SER A 141 12.85 -6.78 -9.91
CA SER A 141 12.93 -5.42 -9.39
C SER A 141 11.54 -4.82 -9.19
N PRO A 142 11.38 -3.85 -8.27
CA PRO A 142 10.11 -3.14 -8.08
C PRO A 142 9.64 -2.45 -9.37
N SER A 143 10.57 -1.91 -10.17
CA SER A 143 10.27 -1.33 -11.49
C SER A 143 9.71 -2.34 -12.48
N ALA A 144 10.23 -3.57 -12.51
CA ALA A 144 9.71 -4.64 -13.37
C ALA A 144 8.32 -5.10 -12.93
N VAL A 145 8.05 -5.11 -11.61
CA VAL A 145 6.70 -5.38 -11.08
C VAL A 145 5.74 -4.27 -11.49
N ALA A 146 6.13 -3.00 -11.31
CA ALA A 146 5.33 -1.85 -11.72
C ALA A 146 5.00 -1.87 -13.22
N GLU A 147 5.94 -2.28 -14.08
CA GLU A 147 5.70 -2.42 -15.51
C GLU A 147 4.63 -3.48 -15.82
N ILE A 148 4.68 -4.64 -15.15
CA ILE A 148 3.69 -5.69 -15.30
C ILE A 148 2.31 -5.19 -14.84
N VAL A 149 2.23 -4.58 -13.67
CA VAL A 149 0.98 -4.07 -13.09
C VAL A 149 0.39 -2.97 -13.98
N ARG A 150 1.22 -2.07 -14.52
CA ARG A 150 0.78 -1.04 -15.47
C ARG A 150 0.14 -1.64 -16.72
N ARG A 151 0.74 -2.67 -17.31
CA ARG A 151 0.18 -3.36 -18.49
C ARG A 151 -1.15 -4.02 -18.18
N LEU A 152 -1.29 -4.62 -16.99
CA LEU A 152 -2.56 -5.19 -16.52
C LEU A 152 -3.61 -4.10 -16.32
N ALA A 153 -3.26 -2.99 -15.68
CA ALA A 153 -4.15 -1.86 -15.47
C ALA A 153 -4.66 -1.31 -16.80
N SER A 154 -3.78 -1.10 -17.79
CA SER A 154 -4.22 -0.70 -19.12
C SER A 154 -5.17 -1.72 -19.74
N THR A 155 -4.89 -3.02 -19.66
CA THR A 155 -5.75 -4.04 -20.28
C THR A 155 -7.13 -4.15 -19.62
N LEU A 156 -7.22 -3.90 -18.31
CA LEU A 156 -8.47 -4.03 -17.54
C LEU A 156 -9.31 -2.75 -17.56
N LEU A 157 -8.66 -1.58 -17.59
CA LEU A 157 -9.32 -0.28 -17.45
C LEU A 157 -9.47 0.48 -18.75
N THR A 158 -8.71 0.18 -19.81
CA THR A 158 -8.71 0.93 -21.09
C THR A 158 -8.90 -0.01 -22.27
#